data_AF-A0A970US77-F1
#
_entry.id   AF-A0A970US77-F1
#
_cell.length_a   1.000
_cell.length_b   1.000
_cell.length_c   1.000
_cell.angle_alpha   90.00
_cell.angle_beta   90.00
_cell.angle_gamma   90.00
#
_symmetry.space_group_name_H-M   'P 1'
#
loop_
_entity.id
_entity.type
_entity.pdbx_description
1 polymer ?
#
loop_
_entity_poly.entity_id
_entity_poly.type
_entity_poly.pdbx_seq_one_letter_code
_entity_poly.pdbx_strand_id
1 'polypeptide(L)'
;MPLLPSTENPVTDATIGATPAGAFRMESGLPATLDGPFRILMEINQPWDWNEFWTNALYDDPDYRTSCQPSLVYAGMLDPAQSGETIFLNPIGHGHFAGWDGRLYTDLRSITTAKDIIDFISVKLIENQK
;
A
#
# COMPACT_ATOMS: atom_id res chain seq x y z
N MET A 1 -20.57 -18.13 3.57
CA MET A 1 -19.23 -18.30 2.99
C MET A 1 -18.63 -16.90 2.92
N PRO A 2 -17.45 -16.62 3.49
CA PRO A 2 -16.83 -15.31 3.28
C PRO A 2 -16.37 -15.24 1.83
N LEU A 3 -16.61 -14.10 1.17
CA LEU A 3 -16.13 -13.86 -0.19
C LEU A 3 -14.60 -13.82 -0.15
N LEU A 4 -13.97 -14.69 -0.94
CA LEU A 4 -12.54 -14.56 -1.23
C LEU A 4 -12.34 -13.29 -2.07
N PRO A 5 -11.31 -12.47 -1.79
CA PRO A 5 -11.04 -11.28 -2.57
C PRO A 5 -10.84 -11.65 -4.04
N SER A 6 -11.56 -10.97 -4.93
CA SER A 6 -11.39 -11.09 -6.38
C SER A 6 -11.23 -9.70 -6.99
N THR A 7 -10.81 -9.62 -8.24
CA THR A 7 -10.75 -8.34 -8.96
C THR A 7 -12.10 -7.59 -8.96
N GLU A 8 -13.20 -8.34 -8.88
CA GLU A 8 -14.57 -7.78 -8.82
C GLU A 8 -15.02 -7.47 -7.38
N ASN A 9 -14.37 -8.05 -6.36
CA ASN A 9 -14.66 -7.83 -4.95
C ASN A 9 -13.35 -7.67 -4.16
N PRO A 10 -12.63 -6.54 -4.33
CA PRO A 10 -11.49 -6.24 -3.48
C PRO A 10 -12.01 -5.99 -2.06
N VAL A 11 -11.61 -6.85 -1.12
CA VAL A 11 -11.92 -6.65 0.30
C VAL A 11 -10.71 -5.95 0.91
N THR A 12 -10.91 -4.71 1.37
CA THR A 12 -9.89 -3.98 2.10
C THR A 12 -9.89 -4.46 3.55
N ASP A 13 -8.84 -5.17 3.94
CA ASP A 13 -8.74 -5.74 5.29
C ASP A 13 -8.59 -4.67 6.37
N ALA A 14 -8.09 -3.47 6.02
CA ALA A 14 -8.23 -2.26 6.82
C ALA A 14 -7.76 -0.99 6.09
N THR A 15 -8.35 0.14 6.47
CA THR A 15 -8.00 1.49 5.99
C THR A 15 -7.74 2.39 7.18
N ILE A 16 -6.62 3.13 7.17
CA ILE A 16 -6.34 4.19 8.14
C ILE A 16 -6.49 5.53 7.42
N GLY A 17 -7.39 6.39 7.90
CA GLY A 17 -7.69 7.67 7.26
C GLY A 17 -6.69 8.79 7.54
N ALA A 18 -5.79 8.62 8.52
CA ALA A 18 -4.73 9.56 8.82
C ALA A 18 -3.45 8.78 9.11
N THR A 19 -2.45 8.89 8.24
CA THR A 19 -1.11 8.33 8.49
C THR A 19 -0.60 8.92 9.81
N PRO A 20 -0.40 8.10 10.87
CA PRO A 20 0.09 8.59 12.13
C PRO A 20 1.42 9.34 11.94
N ALA A 21 1.62 10.45 12.66
CA ALA A 21 2.82 11.30 12.51
C ALA A 21 4.14 10.64 12.95
N GLY A 22 4.11 9.35 13.30
CA GLY A 22 5.27 8.57 13.72
C GLY A 22 5.04 7.08 13.52
N ALA A 23 6.00 6.27 13.97
CA ALA A 23 5.89 4.83 13.87
C ALA A 23 4.60 4.32 14.53
N PHE A 24 3.83 3.54 13.78
CA PHE A 24 2.62 2.92 14.27
C PHE A 24 2.63 1.43 13.95
N ARG A 25 1.92 0.66 14.78
CA ARG A 25 1.70 -0.76 14.58
C ARG A 25 0.24 -0.98 14.26
N MET A 26 0.00 -1.80 13.26
CA MET A 26 -1.32 -2.19 12.80
C MET A 26 -1.41 -3.72 12.85
N GLU A 27 -2.53 -4.22 13.33
CA GLU A 27 -2.83 -5.64 13.36
C GLU A 27 -4.07 -5.88 12.50
N SER A 28 -3.96 -6.83 11.57
CA SER A 28 -5.07 -7.24 10.71
C SER A 28 -5.34 -8.72 10.92
N GLY A 29 -6.61 -9.09 10.90
CA GLY A 29 -7.04 -10.47 10.99
C GLY A 29 -6.85 -11.18 9.66
N LEU A 30 -6.28 -12.39 9.70
CA LEU A 30 -6.23 -13.28 8.54
C LEU A 30 -7.30 -14.36 8.66
N PRO A 31 -7.71 -14.99 7.54
CA PRO A 31 -8.53 -16.19 7.56
C PRO A 31 -7.94 -17.27 8.47
N ALA A 32 -8.79 -18.14 9.02
CA ALA A 32 -8.37 -19.20 9.93
C ALA A 32 -7.38 -20.20 9.30
N THR A 33 -7.35 -20.30 7.98
CA THR A 33 -6.45 -21.15 7.21
C THR A 33 -5.86 -20.35 6.04
N LEU A 34 -4.53 -20.42 5.91
CA LEU A 34 -3.77 -19.83 4.80
C LEU A 34 -3.16 -20.97 3.99
N ASP A 35 -3.59 -21.13 2.74
CA ASP A 35 -3.16 -22.22 1.87
C ASP A 35 -1.86 -21.85 1.12
N GLY A 36 -0.79 -21.63 1.89
CA GLY A 36 0.55 -21.36 1.38
C GLY A 36 0.94 -19.88 1.30
N PRO A 37 2.07 -19.58 0.62
CA PRO A 37 2.60 -18.22 0.55
C PRO A 37 1.63 -17.26 -0.13
N PHE A 38 1.57 -16.04 0.38
CA PHE A 38 0.71 -14.99 -0.14
C PHE A 38 1.45 -13.66 -0.19
N ARG A 39 0.93 -12.74 -1.01
CA ARG A 39 1.48 -11.41 -1.16
C ARG A 39 0.71 -10.43 -0.28
N ILE A 40 1.43 -9.65 0.51
CA ILE A 40 0.87 -8.46 1.15
C ILE A 40 1.17 -7.24 0.29
N LEU A 41 0.17 -6.38 0.16
CA LEU A 41 0.23 -5.11 -0.55
C LEU A 41 -0.12 -4.00 0.43
N MET A 42 0.64 -2.92 0.41
CA MET A 42 0.34 -1.71 1.17
C MET A 42 0.40 -0.53 0.23
N GLU A 43 -0.67 0.23 0.14
CA GLU A 43 -0.71 1.49 -0.59
C GLU A 43 -0.65 2.65 0.39
N ILE A 44 0.21 3.62 0.12
CA ILE A 44 0.22 4.90 0.83
C ILE A 44 -0.05 6.04 -0.14
N ASN A 45 -0.94 6.93 0.28
CA ASN A 45 -1.22 8.17 -0.40
C ASN A 45 -1.06 9.34 0.58
N GLN A 46 -0.40 10.40 0.12
CA GLN A 46 -0.35 11.69 0.81
C GLN A 46 -1.03 12.74 -0.09
N PRO A 47 -2.16 13.32 0.35
CA PRO A 47 -2.77 14.44 -0.34
C PRO A 47 -1.81 15.65 -0.43
N TRP A 48 -1.95 16.43 -1.49
CA TRP A 48 -1.15 17.64 -1.75
C TRP A 48 0.36 17.40 -1.81
N ASP A 49 0.78 16.24 -2.31
CA ASP A 49 2.19 15.90 -2.46
C ASP A 49 2.72 16.39 -3.81
N TRP A 50 3.23 17.63 -3.83
CA TRP A 50 3.81 18.26 -5.01
C TRP A 50 5.32 18.05 -5.07
N ASN A 51 5.84 17.79 -6.28
CA ASN A 51 7.29 17.79 -6.53
C ASN A 51 7.60 18.38 -7.92
N GLU A 52 8.87 18.32 -8.34
CA GLU A 52 9.33 18.84 -9.63
C GLU A 52 8.71 18.12 -10.85
N PHE A 53 8.24 16.89 -10.67
CA PHE A 53 7.59 16.08 -11.69
C PHE A 53 6.06 16.18 -11.64
N TRP A 54 5.47 16.27 -10.44
CA TRP A 54 4.04 16.23 -10.16
C TRP A 54 3.55 17.59 -9.66
N THR A 55 3.41 18.52 -10.61
CA THR A 55 2.86 19.86 -10.34
C THR A 55 1.34 19.85 -10.45
N ASN A 56 0.66 20.74 -9.73
CA ASN A 56 -0.80 20.87 -9.78
C ASN A 56 -1.37 21.24 -11.17
N ALA A 57 -0.52 21.69 -12.09
CA ALA A 57 -0.87 22.08 -13.45
C ALA A 57 -0.62 20.97 -14.48
N LEU A 58 0.01 19.86 -14.10
CA LEU A 58 0.38 18.79 -15.03
C LEU A 58 -0.84 18.11 -15.68
N TYR A 59 -1.89 17.88 -14.89
CA TYR A 59 -3.16 17.34 -15.35
C TYR A 59 -4.31 18.25 -14.94
N ASP A 60 -5.19 18.55 -15.88
CA ASP A 60 -6.44 19.28 -15.63
C ASP A 60 -7.52 18.31 -15.13
N ASP A 61 -7.29 17.77 -13.93
CA ASP A 61 -8.18 16.81 -13.29
C ASP A 61 -8.44 17.21 -11.82
N PRO A 62 -9.71 17.23 -11.36
CA PRO A 62 -10.04 17.63 -9.99
C PRO A 62 -9.42 16.73 -8.91
N ASP A 63 -9.41 15.42 -9.12
CA ASP A 63 -8.87 14.46 -8.15
C ASP A 63 -7.35 14.59 -8.10
N TYR A 64 -6.71 14.69 -9.26
CA TYR A 64 -5.28 14.96 -9.37
C TYR A 64 -4.87 16.24 -8.64
N ARG A 65 -5.61 17.33 -8.80
CA ARG A 65 -5.27 18.62 -8.17
C ARG A 65 -5.22 18.55 -6.64
N THR A 66 -5.89 17.56 -6.04
CA THR A 66 -5.89 17.34 -4.59
C THR A 66 -4.87 16.31 -4.13
N SER A 67 -4.41 15.40 -5.00
CA SER A 67 -3.38 14.38 -4.67
C SER A 67 -1.99 14.80 -5.16
N CYS A 68 -1.89 15.12 -6.46
CA CYS A 68 -0.68 15.36 -7.24
C CYS A 68 0.18 14.12 -7.42
N GLN A 69 1.23 13.92 -6.63
CA GLN A 69 2.02 12.70 -6.74
C GLN A 69 1.12 11.48 -6.45
N PRO A 70 1.15 10.45 -7.31
CA PRO A 70 0.33 9.26 -7.13
C PRO A 70 0.74 8.48 -5.88
N SER A 71 -0.18 7.66 -5.38
CA SER A 71 0.07 6.74 -4.29
C SER A 71 1.20 5.75 -4.61
N LEU A 72 1.94 5.35 -3.59
CA LEU A 72 3.02 4.38 -3.70
C LEU A 72 2.57 3.02 -3.15
N VAL A 73 2.79 1.97 -3.92
CA VAL A 73 2.42 0.59 -3.58
C VAL A 73 3.68 -0.18 -3.19
N TYR A 74 3.65 -0.74 -1.99
CA TYR A 74 4.66 -1.61 -1.41
C TYR A 74 4.17 -3.05 -1.42
N ALA A 75 5.10 -4.00 -1.55
CA ALA A 75 4.76 -5.41 -1.45
C ALA A 75 5.86 -6.26 -0.79
N GLY A 76 5.42 -7.42 -0.31
CA GLY A 76 6.26 -8.47 0.26
C GLY A 76 5.55 -9.82 0.19
N MET A 77 6.32 -10.90 0.27
CA MET A 77 5.81 -12.26 0.29
C MET A 77 5.86 -12.80 1.72
N LEU A 78 4.74 -13.30 2.22
CA LEU A 78 4.64 -13.99 3.49
C LEU A 78 4.42 -15.47 3.24
N ASP A 79 5.15 -16.31 3.96
CA ASP A 79 4.94 -17.75 3.99
C ASP A 79 4.45 -18.16 5.38
N PRO A 80 3.21 -18.70 5.51
CA PRO A 80 2.73 -19.25 6.77
C PRO A 80 3.64 -20.32 7.37
N ALA A 81 4.41 -21.06 6.56
CA ALA A 81 5.38 -22.04 7.03
C ALA A 81 6.62 -21.40 7.69
N GLN A 82 6.83 -20.09 7.49
CA GLN A 82 7.88 -19.29 8.10
C GLN A 82 7.31 -18.35 9.18
N SER A 83 6.30 -18.83 9.93
CA SER A 83 5.68 -18.05 10.99
C SER A 83 6.73 -17.56 11.99
N GLY A 84 6.68 -16.27 12.33
CA GLY A 84 7.67 -15.64 13.20
C GLY A 84 8.71 -14.76 12.49
N GLU A 85 8.93 -14.95 11.18
CA GLU A 85 9.86 -14.13 10.39
C GLU A 85 9.31 -12.72 10.16
N THR A 86 10.21 -11.72 10.21
CA THR A 86 9.89 -10.35 9.84
C THR A 86 10.37 -10.09 8.43
N ILE A 87 9.44 -9.72 7.56
CA ILE A 87 9.74 -9.28 6.20
C ILE A 87 9.70 -7.76 6.10
N PHE A 88 10.40 -7.21 5.12
CA PHE A 88 10.33 -5.81 4.77
C PHE A 88 9.62 -5.63 3.43
N LEU A 89 8.71 -4.66 3.36
CA LEU A 89 8.04 -4.34 2.10
C LEU A 89 8.90 -3.38 1.29
N ASN A 90 8.91 -3.58 -0.02
CA ASN A 90 9.62 -2.71 -0.95
C ASN A 90 8.62 -2.05 -1.91
N PRO A 91 8.88 -0.81 -2.37
CA PRO A 91 8.03 -0.17 -3.35
C PRO A 91 8.10 -0.95 -4.67
N ILE A 92 6.93 -1.30 -5.22
CA ILE A 92 6.81 -2.07 -6.47
C ILE A 92 6.18 -1.27 -7.61
N GLY A 93 5.61 -0.10 -7.31
CA GLY A 93 4.99 0.76 -8.30
C GLY A 93 4.08 1.80 -7.66
N HIS A 94 3.42 2.60 -8.48
CA HIS A 94 2.48 3.63 -8.06
C HIS A 94 1.11 3.45 -8.75
N GLY A 95 0.07 4.03 -8.17
CA GLY A 95 -1.26 4.07 -8.77
C GLY A 95 -1.38 5.10 -9.90
N HIS A 96 -2.54 5.17 -10.55
CA HIS A 96 -2.86 6.26 -11.47
C HIS A 96 -2.98 7.58 -10.68
N PHE A 97 -2.50 8.69 -11.25
CA PHE A 97 -2.49 10.00 -10.60
C PHE A 97 -3.89 10.52 -10.20
N ALA A 98 -4.94 10.02 -10.83
CA ALA A 98 -6.34 10.28 -10.51
C ALA A 98 -7.12 9.04 -10.03
N GLY A 99 -6.46 7.89 -9.84
CA GLY A 99 -7.09 6.68 -9.30
C GLY A 99 -8.07 5.94 -10.24
N TRP A 100 -7.98 6.12 -11.56
CA TRP A 100 -9.05 5.71 -12.48
C TRP A 100 -8.98 4.27 -13.01
N ASP A 101 -7.80 3.66 -13.09
CA ASP A 101 -7.63 2.43 -13.90
C ASP A 101 -7.20 1.20 -13.09
N GLY A 102 -6.93 1.35 -11.80
CA GLY A 102 -6.46 0.27 -10.93
C GLY A 102 -5.14 -0.38 -11.38
N ARG A 103 -4.36 0.26 -12.26
CA ARG A 103 -3.10 -0.28 -12.77
C ARG A 103 -1.96 0.03 -11.81
N LEU A 104 -0.98 -0.89 -11.79
CA LEU A 104 0.29 -0.70 -11.12
C LEU A 104 1.35 -0.21 -12.12
N TYR A 105 1.82 1.01 -11.95
CA TYR A 105 2.87 1.61 -12.75
C TYR A 105 4.23 1.39 -12.07
N THR A 106 5.12 0.62 -12.69
CA THR A 106 6.39 0.20 -12.06
C THR A 106 7.53 1.21 -12.22
N ASP A 107 7.34 2.28 -13.00
CA ASP A 107 8.33 3.35 -13.14
C ASP A 107 8.25 4.32 -11.96
N LEU A 108 9.24 4.25 -11.08
CA LEU A 108 9.31 5.07 -9.86
C LEU A 108 10.25 6.28 -9.99
N ARG A 109 10.69 6.64 -11.19
CA ARG A 109 11.68 7.72 -11.39
C ARG A 109 11.14 9.11 -11.05
N SER A 110 9.85 9.35 -11.27
CA SER A 110 9.17 10.62 -10.94
C SER A 110 8.66 10.67 -9.50
N ILE A 111 8.76 9.56 -8.76
CA ILE A 111 8.35 9.47 -7.36
C ILE A 111 9.55 9.88 -6.49
N THR A 112 9.42 11.00 -5.79
CA THR A 112 10.49 11.55 -4.95
C THR A 112 10.05 11.61 -3.50
N THR A 113 9.32 12.66 -3.12
CA THR A 113 8.85 12.90 -1.75
C THR A 113 8.00 11.77 -1.18
N ALA A 114 7.26 11.03 -2.01
CA ALA A 114 6.49 9.89 -1.52
C ALA A 114 7.35 8.73 -0.98
N LYS A 115 8.63 8.64 -1.37
CA LYS A 115 9.59 7.68 -0.80
C LYS A 115 10.03 8.07 0.62
N ASP A 116 9.93 9.35 0.96
CA ASP A 116 10.34 9.87 2.27
C ASP A 116 9.20 9.83 3.30
N ILE A 117 7.96 9.48 2.90
CA ILE A 117 6.81 9.36 3.80
C ILE A 117 7.02 8.19 4.78
N ILE A 118 7.70 7.13 4.33
CA ILE A 118 7.92 5.90 5.09
C ILE A 118 9.40 5.55 5.02
N ASP A 119 10.04 5.44 6.19
CA ASP A 119 11.43 4.96 6.29
C ASP A 119 11.51 3.46 5.99
N PHE A 120 10.67 2.65 6.63
CA PHE A 120 10.50 1.24 6.30
C PHE A 120 9.13 0.69 6.74
N ILE A 121 8.71 -0.42 6.12
CA ILE A 121 7.56 -1.21 6.57
C ILE A 121 8.06 -2.62 6.87
N SER A 122 7.78 -3.08 8.08
CA SER A 122 8.02 -4.46 8.49
C SER A 122 6.72 -5.19 8.77
N VAL A 123 6.58 -6.42 8.30
CA VAL A 123 5.40 -7.26 8.51
C VAL A 123 5.81 -8.58 9.11
N LYS A 124 5.00 -9.08 10.05
CA LYS A 124 5.22 -10.35 10.72
C LYS A 124 3.88 -11.06 10.94
N LEU A 125 3.85 -12.36 10.66
CA LEU A 125 2.76 -13.22 11.09
C LEU A 125 2.86 -13.47 12.60
N ILE A 126 1.79 -13.14 13.32
CA ILE A 126 1.65 -13.39 14.75
C ILE A 126 0.56 -14.43 14.97
N GLU A 127 0.84 -15.41 15.83
CA GLU A 127 -0.20 -16.30 16.33
C GLU A 127 -0.95 -15.61 17.46
N ASN A 128 -2.29 -15.60 17.39
CA ASN A 128 -3.08 -15.14 18.53
C ASN A 128 -2.90 -16.13 19.68
N GLN A 129 -2.25 -15.68 20.74
CA GLN A 129 -2.22 -16.42 22.01
C GLN A 129 -3.66 -16.40 22.56
N LYS A 130 -4.24 -17.60 22.69
CA LYS A 130 -5.51 -17.79 23.40
C LYS A 130 -5.30 -17.67 24.90
#